data_AF-A0A0S8KHA8-F1
#
_entry.id   AF-A0A0S8KHA8-F1
#
_cell.length_a   1.000
_cell.length_b   1.000
_cell.length_c   1.000
_cell.angle_alpha   90.00
_cell.angle_beta   90.00
_cell.angle_gamma   90.00
#
_symmetry.space_group_name_H-M   'P 1'
#
loop_
_entity.id
_entity.type
_entity.pdbx_description
1 polymer ?
#
loop_
_entity_poly.entity_id
_entity_poly.type
_entity_poly.pdbx_seq_one_letter_code
_entity_poly.pdbx_strand_id
1 'polypeptide(L)'
;MIFAFSTLLYADVPQMMNYQGKLTTPAGALIDSTLSMVISIYDNQADVSPVWAETLMVQVEKGIFSVVLGNVHPLTNDLFDGTVQYLGVKAGTDPEMTPRKEIVSVGYAYRAAYAEVAVNDGDWNFRITDTADTTLMTGGEWGIARSGNVLYGNTDSTHVNLGVACTTGTSGQNYNYCTVAGGYLNTASGENATIGGGYGNTANDINATVGGGYSNTASGDYSTVAGGYGNQASSYSATIGGGFFNTASRDYSTIAGGYNSDASGISATVGGGYRNTASGDYSTVPGGYADTAGGDFSLAAGDGVRITGDGDYTFAFGRNFTTATPNAVIFHNSVDPIKIGVGTTVPDEELHVVGNIKMVDGNQAAGKVLTSDASGVGTWQAAAGGIGGSGTANYVSKFTASTTLGNSIIYEESGNVGIGTSNPSNPIWVNGTVLEIVEPTTNDAAAVVLRNLNSEKNNSNGGVIFGNQEEPNICRIVGAADDSLNSGKIYFGTRNAGTYSTKMMIRANGNVGIGTMSPQGALDVSSTTGAFIVPRMTTAQRDALSAVNGMIIYNTTTNQFNFYENGAWVTK
;
A
#
# COMPACT_ATOMS: atom_id res chain seq x y z
N MET A 1 9.66 -21.39 -75.62
CA MET A 1 10.30 -22.18 -74.55
C MET A 1 10.89 -23.40 -75.22
N ILE A 2 12.22 -23.52 -75.23
CA ILE A 2 12.99 -24.56 -75.92
C ILE A 2 12.88 -25.85 -75.10
N PHE A 3 12.32 -26.91 -75.67
CA PHE A 3 12.50 -28.27 -75.16
C PHE A 3 13.60 -28.92 -76.01
N ALA A 4 14.79 -29.01 -75.43
CA ALA A 4 15.86 -29.87 -75.91
C ALA A 4 15.52 -31.31 -75.50
N PHE A 5 15.15 -32.16 -76.46
CA PHE A 5 15.05 -33.59 -76.24
C PHE A 5 16.47 -34.18 -76.29
N SER A 6 17.01 -34.53 -75.13
CA SER A 6 18.18 -35.40 -75.03
C SER A 6 17.77 -36.83 -75.36
N THR A 7 18.19 -37.36 -76.50
CA THR A 7 18.03 -38.78 -76.82
C THR A 7 19.07 -39.60 -76.07
N LEU A 8 18.59 -40.46 -75.17
CA LEU A 8 19.38 -41.51 -74.54
C LEU A 8 19.68 -42.57 -75.61
N LEU A 9 20.94 -42.63 -76.06
CA LEU A 9 21.46 -43.76 -76.84
C LEU A 9 21.75 -44.91 -75.86
N TYR A 10 20.84 -45.88 -75.79
CA TYR A 10 21.16 -47.17 -75.20
C TYR A 10 22.07 -47.93 -76.18
N ALA A 11 23.17 -48.47 -75.67
CA ALA A 11 23.95 -49.47 -76.40
C ALA A 11 23.10 -50.74 -76.49
N ASP A 12 22.54 -50.99 -77.66
CA ASP A 12 21.74 -52.19 -77.93
C ASP A 12 22.63 -53.43 -77.77
N VAL A 13 22.19 -54.41 -76.99
CA VAL A 13 22.92 -55.68 -76.88
C VAL A 13 22.71 -56.39 -78.22
N PRO A 14 23.76 -56.76 -78.96
CA PRO A 14 23.58 -57.36 -80.27
C PRO A 14 22.69 -58.60 -80.19
N GLN A 15 21.52 -58.56 -80.85
CA GLN A 15 20.54 -59.66 -80.93
C GLN A 15 21.02 -60.76 -81.90
N MET A 16 22.24 -61.23 -81.67
CA MET A 16 22.94 -62.17 -82.53
C MET A 16 23.55 -63.30 -81.70
N MET A 17 23.58 -64.51 -82.26
CA MET A 17 24.10 -65.70 -81.59
C MET A 17 25.11 -66.43 -82.49
N ASN A 18 26.25 -66.85 -81.96
CA ASN A 18 27.19 -67.67 -82.72
C ASN A 18 26.77 -69.14 -82.74
N TYR A 19 26.87 -69.79 -83.90
CA TYR A 19 26.68 -71.23 -84.04
C TYR A 19 27.77 -71.82 -84.94
N GLN A 20 28.32 -72.96 -84.56
CA GLN A 20 29.35 -73.66 -85.33
C GLN A 20 29.01 -75.15 -85.43
N GLY A 21 29.41 -75.76 -86.54
CA GLY A 21 29.12 -77.17 -86.80
C GLY A 21 30.16 -77.80 -87.70
N LYS A 22 30.10 -79.13 -87.79
CA LYS A 22 30.91 -79.92 -88.71
C LYS A 22 30.02 -80.65 -89.71
N LEU A 23 30.29 -80.50 -91.00
CA LEU A 23 29.63 -81.20 -92.09
C LEU A 23 30.58 -82.17 -92.77
N THR A 24 30.06 -83.35 -93.05
CA THR A 24 30.73 -84.40 -93.81
C THR A 24 29.79 -84.95 -94.86
N THR A 25 30.34 -85.48 -95.94
CA THR A 25 29.56 -86.30 -96.87
C THR A 25 29.07 -87.58 -96.16
N PRO A 26 28.09 -88.31 -96.71
CA PRO A 26 27.65 -89.60 -96.15
C PRO A 26 28.77 -90.64 -95.99
N ALA A 27 29.86 -90.51 -96.75
CA ALA A 27 31.06 -91.35 -96.65
C ALA A 27 32.11 -90.82 -95.65
N GLY A 28 31.81 -89.75 -94.91
CA GLY A 28 32.68 -89.15 -93.89
C GLY A 28 33.75 -88.18 -94.41
N ALA A 29 33.78 -87.88 -95.72
CA ALA A 29 34.71 -86.91 -96.28
C ALA A 29 34.33 -85.48 -95.86
N LEU A 30 35.33 -84.66 -95.55
CA LEU A 30 35.13 -83.26 -95.16
C LEU A 30 34.71 -82.42 -96.37
N ILE A 31 33.72 -81.54 -96.18
CA ILE A 31 33.25 -80.62 -97.22
C ILE A 31 34.12 -79.35 -97.20
N ASP A 32 34.58 -78.89 -98.36
CA ASP A 32 35.43 -77.69 -98.50
C ASP A 32 34.85 -76.79 -99.62
N SER A 33 33.67 -76.21 -99.36
CA SER A 33 32.92 -75.39 -100.31
C SER A 33 31.92 -74.46 -99.62
N THR A 34 31.40 -73.49 -100.37
CA THR A 34 30.25 -72.69 -99.93
C THR A 34 28.94 -73.45 -100.11
N LEU A 35 28.10 -73.49 -99.08
CA LEU A 35 26.77 -74.09 -99.14
C LEU A 35 25.72 -73.08 -98.68
N SER A 36 24.54 -73.13 -99.29
CA SER A 36 23.35 -72.47 -98.73
C SER A 36 22.86 -73.31 -97.55
N MET A 37 22.74 -72.71 -96.37
CA MET A 37 22.26 -73.37 -95.17
C MET A 37 21.03 -72.64 -94.63
N VAL A 38 20.02 -73.40 -94.23
CA VAL A 38 18.90 -72.88 -93.44
C VAL A 38 19.11 -73.31 -92.00
N ILE A 39 19.19 -72.33 -91.10
CA ILE A 39 19.22 -72.55 -89.66
C ILE A 39 17.87 -72.15 -89.10
N SER A 40 17.28 -73.05 -88.32
CA SER A 40 15.92 -72.94 -87.83
C SER A 40 15.88 -73.14 -86.31
N ILE A 41 14.99 -72.44 -85.61
CA ILE A 41 14.72 -72.57 -84.18
C ILE A 41 13.27 -73.04 -84.00
N TYR A 42 13.07 -73.99 -83.10
CA TYR A 42 11.80 -74.65 -82.80
C TYR A 42 11.56 -74.69 -81.29
N ASP A 43 10.29 -74.65 -80.88
CA ASP A 43 9.92 -74.83 -79.48
C ASP A 43 10.06 -76.30 -79.04
N ASN A 44 9.88 -77.26 -79.95
CA ASN A 44 10.05 -78.69 -79.66
C ASN A 44 10.80 -79.47 -80.77
N GLN A 45 11.41 -80.60 -80.40
CA GLN A 45 12.21 -81.44 -81.31
C GLN A 45 11.42 -82.01 -82.50
N ALA A 46 10.09 -82.16 -82.37
CA ALA A 46 9.21 -82.76 -83.38
C ALA A 46 8.42 -81.74 -84.22
N ASP A 47 8.56 -80.45 -83.97
CA ASP A 47 7.76 -79.42 -84.64
C ASP A 47 8.07 -79.33 -86.13
N VAL A 48 7.02 -79.19 -86.95
CA VAL A 48 7.13 -79.17 -88.42
C VAL A 48 7.48 -77.78 -88.96
N SER A 49 7.12 -76.73 -88.22
CA SER A 49 7.36 -75.33 -88.58
C SER A 49 8.26 -74.65 -87.55
N PRO A 50 9.31 -73.92 -87.97
CA PRO A 50 10.15 -73.19 -87.04
C PRO A 50 9.48 -71.91 -86.55
N VAL A 51 9.79 -71.52 -85.31
CA VAL A 51 9.41 -70.21 -84.75
C VAL A 51 10.30 -69.09 -85.28
N TRP A 52 11.51 -69.43 -85.70
CA TRP A 52 12.44 -68.53 -86.37
C TRP A 52 13.33 -69.31 -87.33
N ALA A 53 13.64 -68.77 -88.49
CA ALA A 53 14.59 -69.37 -89.41
C ALA A 53 15.29 -68.31 -90.25
N GLU A 54 16.54 -68.58 -90.63
CA GLU A 54 17.27 -67.76 -91.58
C GLU A 54 18.05 -68.62 -92.56
N THR A 55 18.24 -68.09 -93.77
CA THR A 55 19.02 -68.73 -94.83
C THR A 55 20.31 -67.96 -95.04
N LEU A 56 21.45 -68.65 -94.98
CA LEU A 56 22.79 -68.09 -95.07
C LEU A 56 23.59 -68.79 -96.16
N MET A 57 24.45 -68.05 -96.86
CA MET A 57 25.50 -68.63 -97.69
C MET A 57 26.76 -68.80 -96.83
N VAL A 58 27.06 -70.05 -96.46
CA VAL A 58 28.06 -70.39 -95.44
C VAL A 58 29.28 -71.02 -96.10
N GLN A 59 30.46 -70.46 -95.86
CA GLN A 59 31.72 -71.11 -96.23
C GLN A 59 32.00 -72.26 -95.26
N VAL A 60 32.17 -73.47 -95.79
CA VAL A 60 32.59 -74.64 -95.03
C VAL A 60 34.02 -74.93 -95.41
N GLU A 61 34.94 -74.83 -94.45
CA GLU A 61 36.35 -75.12 -94.67
C GLU A 61 36.75 -76.38 -93.91
N LYS A 62 37.28 -77.38 -94.63
CA LYS A 62 37.65 -78.69 -94.05
C LYS A 62 36.55 -79.28 -93.16
N GLY A 63 35.31 -79.15 -93.61
CA GLY A 63 34.12 -79.65 -92.97
C GLY A 63 33.65 -78.84 -91.77
N ILE A 64 34.27 -77.71 -91.40
CA ILE A 64 33.83 -76.87 -90.27
C ILE A 64 33.19 -75.59 -90.82
N PHE A 65 32.13 -75.14 -90.18
CA PHE A 65 31.56 -73.82 -90.41
C PHE A 65 31.28 -73.09 -89.10
N SER A 66 31.27 -71.77 -89.16
CA SER A 66 30.86 -70.87 -88.08
C SER A 66 30.00 -69.76 -88.66
N VAL A 67 28.85 -69.52 -88.06
CA VAL A 67 27.87 -68.51 -88.48
C VAL A 67 27.43 -67.65 -87.31
N VAL A 68 27.03 -66.42 -87.62
CA VAL A 68 26.38 -65.50 -86.68
C VAL A 68 24.91 -65.44 -87.06
N LEU A 69 24.07 -65.96 -86.19
CA LEU A 69 22.62 -65.97 -86.34
C LEU A 69 22.01 -64.64 -85.91
N GLY A 70 20.96 -64.18 -86.57
CA GLY A 70 20.27 -62.92 -86.22
C GLY A 70 20.69 -61.71 -87.06
N ASN A 71 21.72 -61.84 -87.89
CA ASN A 71 22.20 -60.73 -88.73
C ASN A 71 21.33 -60.51 -89.98
N VAL A 72 20.64 -61.55 -90.47
CA VAL A 72 19.71 -61.45 -91.60
C VAL A 72 18.27 -61.29 -91.12
N HIS A 73 17.84 -62.12 -90.17
CA HIS A 73 16.57 -61.99 -89.47
C HIS A 73 16.83 -61.86 -87.97
N PRO A 74 16.71 -60.66 -87.36
CA PRO A 74 17.00 -60.45 -85.94
C PRO A 74 16.32 -61.46 -85.02
N LEU A 75 17.04 -61.91 -84.00
CA LEU A 75 16.48 -62.73 -82.93
C LEU A 75 15.67 -61.81 -82.01
N THR A 76 14.36 -62.01 -81.90
CA THR A 76 13.51 -61.17 -81.05
C THR A 76 13.61 -61.60 -79.58
N ASN A 77 13.32 -60.67 -78.66
CA ASN A 77 13.36 -60.95 -77.22
C ASN A 77 12.41 -62.08 -76.79
N ASP A 78 11.32 -62.27 -77.54
CA ASP A 78 10.30 -63.29 -77.25
C ASP A 78 10.72 -64.71 -77.68
N LEU A 79 11.80 -64.86 -78.47
CA LEU A 79 12.25 -66.15 -78.97
C LEU A 79 12.89 -67.04 -77.88
N PHE A 80 13.39 -66.43 -76.81
CA PHE A 80 14.05 -67.09 -75.68
C PHE A 80 13.36 -66.71 -74.37
N ASP A 81 12.09 -67.07 -74.24
CA ASP A 81 11.17 -66.69 -73.15
C ASP A 81 11.31 -67.52 -71.86
N GLY A 82 12.32 -68.39 -71.77
CA GLY A 82 12.55 -69.30 -70.65
C GLY A 82 12.05 -70.73 -70.87
N THR A 83 11.41 -71.03 -72.00
CA THR A 83 11.19 -72.41 -72.48
C THR A 83 12.45 -72.99 -73.14
N VAL A 84 12.51 -74.31 -73.38
CA VAL A 84 13.67 -74.96 -74.03
C VAL A 84 13.48 -74.91 -75.55
N GLN A 85 14.39 -74.26 -76.28
CA GLN A 85 14.35 -74.21 -77.75
C GLN A 85 15.36 -75.18 -78.40
N TYR A 86 15.07 -75.61 -79.63
CA TYR A 86 15.87 -76.54 -80.43
C TYR A 86 16.31 -75.91 -81.75
N LEU A 87 17.58 -76.10 -82.12
CA LEU A 87 18.18 -75.65 -83.37
C LEU A 87 18.27 -76.79 -84.39
N GLY A 88 17.73 -76.53 -85.59
CA GLY A 88 17.80 -77.40 -86.77
C GLY A 88 18.70 -76.81 -87.85
N VAL A 89 19.37 -77.70 -88.60
CA VAL A 89 20.30 -77.32 -89.68
C VAL A 89 19.93 -78.08 -90.94
N LYS A 90 19.73 -77.36 -92.04
CA LYS A 90 19.54 -77.92 -93.38
C LYS A 90 20.61 -77.38 -94.32
N ALA A 91 21.44 -78.26 -94.89
CA ALA A 91 22.50 -77.88 -95.81
C ALA A 91 22.11 -78.21 -97.26
N GLY A 92 22.08 -77.20 -98.12
CA GLY A 92 21.77 -77.34 -99.54
C GLY A 92 20.41 -77.99 -99.79
N THR A 93 20.41 -79.08 -100.54
CA THR A 93 19.21 -79.86 -100.89
C THR A 93 18.93 -81.01 -99.93
N ASP A 94 19.76 -81.21 -98.91
CA ASP A 94 19.60 -82.33 -97.97
C ASP A 94 18.34 -82.15 -97.10
N PRO A 95 17.75 -83.24 -96.59
CA PRO A 95 16.79 -83.16 -95.49
C PRO A 95 17.39 -82.44 -94.28
N GLU A 96 16.55 -81.79 -93.47
CA GLU A 96 17.01 -81.19 -92.21
C GLU A 96 17.65 -82.27 -91.32
N MET A 97 18.80 -81.95 -90.74
CA MET A 97 19.56 -82.90 -89.92
C MET A 97 18.82 -83.24 -88.64
N THR A 98 18.75 -84.54 -88.32
CA THR A 98 18.14 -85.06 -87.10
C THR A 98 19.17 -85.87 -86.30
N PRO A 99 19.16 -85.81 -84.95
CA PRO A 99 18.26 -85.01 -84.11
C PRO A 99 18.63 -83.51 -84.07
N ARG A 100 17.62 -82.64 -83.89
CA ARG A 100 17.83 -81.21 -83.60
C ARG A 100 18.57 -81.03 -82.28
N LYS A 101 19.35 -79.95 -82.17
CA LYS A 101 20.19 -79.69 -81.00
C LYS A 101 19.55 -78.66 -80.08
N GLU A 102 19.37 -79.01 -78.81
CA GLU A 102 18.91 -78.07 -77.77
C GLU A 102 19.85 -76.87 -77.64
N ILE A 103 19.26 -75.67 -77.55
CA ILE A 103 19.98 -74.42 -77.29
C ILE A 103 20.13 -74.27 -75.77
N VAL A 104 21.37 -74.17 -75.30
CA VAL A 104 21.69 -74.00 -73.88
C VAL A 104 22.25 -72.62 -73.60
N SER A 105 22.09 -72.15 -72.36
CA SER A 105 22.54 -70.83 -71.92
C SER A 105 24.07 -70.67 -72.01
N VAL A 106 24.53 -69.49 -72.45
CA VAL A 106 25.95 -69.11 -72.46
C VAL A 106 26.35 -68.50 -71.10
N GLY A 107 27.63 -68.60 -70.72
CA GLY A 107 28.11 -68.23 -69.38
C GLY A 107 27.78 -66.80 -68.91
N TYR A 108 27.65 -65.83 -69.82
CA TYR A 108 27.23 -64.47 -69.47
C TYR A 108 25.73 -64.34 -69.13
N ALA A 109 24.87 -65.24 -69.64
CA ALA A 109 23.43 -65.23 -69.37
C ALA A 109 23.09 -65.57 -67.90
N TYR A 110 23.96 -66.31 -67.20
CA TYR A 110 23.78 -66.60 -65.77
C TYR A 110 23.81 -65.35 -64.86
N ARG A 111 24.50 -64.28 -65.28
CA ARG A 111 24.52 -63.01 -64.54
C ARG A 111 23.28 -62.14 -64.77
N ALA A 112 22.48 -62.43 -65.80
CA ALA A 112 21.28 -61.67 -66.14
C ALA A 112 20.04 -62.10 -65.34
N ALA A 113 20.02 -63.33 -64.79
CA ALA A 113 18.91 -63.84 -63.97
C ALA A 113 18.68 -63.05 -62.66
N TYR A 114 19.63 -62.21 -62.23
CA TYR A 114 19.55 -61.39 -61.02
C TYR A 114 19.21 -59.91 -61.30
N ALA A 115 18.92 -59.52 -62.55
CA ALA A 115 18.74 -58.13 -62.96
C ALA A 115 17.27 -57.69 -63.14
N GLU A 116 16.29 -58.48 -62.69
CA GLU A 116 14.86 -58.17 -62.85
C GLU A 116 14.21 -57.45 -61.64
N VAL A 117 15.01 -56.88 -60.74
CA VAL A 117 14.51 -56.03 -59.64
C VAL A 117 15.36 -54.76 -59.53
N ALA A 118 15.18 -53.85 -60.49
CA ALA A 118 15.59 -52.46 -60.37
C ALA A 118 14.85 -51.57 -61.38
N VAL A 119 13.53 -51.45 -61.23
CA VAL A 119 12.81 -50.29 -61.77
C VAL A 119 12.77 -49.20 -60.70
N ASN A 120 13.68 -48.23 -60.86
CA ASN A 120 13.47 -46.81 -60.56
C ASN A 120 13.03 -46.44 -59.12
N ASP A 121 13.92 -46.60 -58.13
CA ASP A 121 13.82 -45.87 -56.86
C ASP A 121 14.80 -44.69 -56.90
N GLY A 122 14.31 -43.57 -57.42
CA GLY A 122 14.92 -42.27 -57.17
C GLY A 122 14.30 -41.71 -55.91
N ASP A 123 15.00 -41.88 -54.80
CA ASP A 123 14.79 -41.16 -53.53
C ASP A 123 13.36 -41.27 -52.94
N TRP A 124 13.06 -42.36 -52.24
CA TRP A 124 12.60 -42.39 -50.83
C TRP A 124 11.69 -43.60 -50.56
N ASN A 125 12.21 -44.61 -49.87
CA ASN A 125 11.39 -45.67 -49.26
C ASN A 125 10.61 -45.12 -48.05
N PHE A 126 9.51 -44.44 -48.33
CA PHE A 126 8.51 -44.07 -47.35
C PHE A 126 7.38 -45.11 -47.34
N ARG A 127 7.40 -45.99 -46.34
CA ARG A 127 6.30 -46.91 -46.06
C ARG A 127 5.11 -46.11 -45.52
N ILE A 128 4.08 -45.90 -46.34
CA ILE A 128 2.71 -45.74 -45.84
C ILE A 128 2.27 -47.12 -45.34
N THR A 129 2.42 -47.39 -44.05
CA THR A 129 1.77 -48.55 -43.42
C THR A 129 0.38 -48.16 -42.97
N ASP A 130 -0.62 -48.82 -43.55
CA ASP A 130 -1.92 -49.17 -42.95
C ASP A 130 -2.74 -48.01 -42.35
N THR A 131 -3.75 -47.58 -43.12
CA THR A 131 -5.08 -46.98 -42.81
C THR A 131 -5.30 -46.02 -41.61
N ALA A 132 -4.29 -45.66 -40.82
CA ALA A 132 -4.44 -44.84 -39.62
C ALA A 132 -3.43 -43.67 -39.51
N ASP A 133 -2.21 -43.76 -40.07
CA ASP A 133 -1.19 -42.72 -39.86
C ASP A 133 -0.75 -42.03 -41.17
N THR A 134 -0.83 -40.71 -41.20
CA THR A 134 -0.28 -39.88 -42.29
C THR A 134 1.04 -39.29 -41.84
N THR A 135 2.13 -39.89 -42.27
CA THR A 135 3.41 -39.18 -42.29
C THR A 135 3.44 -38.41 -43.64
N LEU A 136 3.85 -37.14 -43.64
CA LEU A 136 3.97 -36.34 -44.86
C LEU A 136 5.43 -35.96 -45.02
N MET A 137 5.99 -36.35 -46.16
CA MET A 137 7.32 -35.98 -46.60
C MET A 137 7.17 -34.85 -47.60
N THR A 138 7.58 -33.65 -47.20
CA THR A 138 7.65 -32.50 -48.09
C THR A 138 9.09 -31.98 -48.12
N GLY A 139 9.72 -32.03 -49.30
CA GLY A 139 10.96 -31.29 -49.59
C GLY A 139 12.23 -31.58 -48.78
N GLY A 140 12.33 -32.68 -48.03
CA GLY A 140 13.53 -32.98 -47.22
C GLY A 140 13.27 -33.05 -45.71
N GLU A 141 12.09 -32.64 -45.25
CA GLU A 141 11.75 -32.56 -43.83
C GLU A 141 10.59 -33.48 -43.45
N TRP A 142 10.61 -33.99 -42.21
CA TRP A 142 9.73 -35.08 -41.74
C TRP A 142 8.67 -34.53 -40.77
N GLY A 143 7.40 -34.52 -41.18
CA GLY A 143 6.25 -34.27 -40.31
C GLY A 143 5.52 -35.56 -39.91
N ILE A 144 5.35 -35.81 -38.60
CA ILE A 144 4.61 -36.97 -38.08
C ILE A 144 3.24 -36.49 -37.55
N ALA A 145 2.15 -37.00 -38.14
CA ALA A 145 0.80 -36.77 -37.62
C ALA A 145 0.09 -38.11 -37.39
N ARG A 146 -0.36 -38.35 -36.16
CA ARG A 146 -1.19 -39.52 -35.80
C ARG A 146 -2.62 -39.31 -36.30
N SER A 147 -3.37 -40.40 -36.53
CA SER A 147 -4.82 -40.38 -36.81
C SER A 147 -5.59 -39.32 -36.01
N GLY A 148 -6.31 -38.44 -36.71
CA GLY A 148 -7.22 -37.45 -36.12
C GLY A 148 -6.64 -36.05 -35.89
N ASN A 149 -5.40 -35.75 -36.30
CA ASN A 149 -4.86 -34.38 -36.33
C ASN A 149 -4.95 -33.76 -37.72
N VAL A 150 -4.98 -32.43 -37.82
CA VAL A 150 -4.98 -31.71 -39.10
C VAL A 150 -3.78 -30.77 -39.18
N LEU A 151 -2.96 -30.94 -40.21
CA LEU A 151 -1.81 -30.09 -40.50
C LEU A 151 -2.23 -28.96 -41.46
N TYR A 152 -2.04 -27.69 -41.05
CA TYR A 152 -2.25 -26.51 -41.90
C TYR A 152 -0.94 -25.74 -42.04
N GLY A 153 -0.28 -25.79 -43.21
CA GLY A 153 0.99 -25.09 -43.46
C GLY A 153 1.81 -25.62 -44.67
N ASN A 154 2.98 -25.02 -44.93
CA ASN A 154 3.93 -25.43 -45.99
C ASN A 154 5.26 -25.97 -45.38
N THR A 155 6.18 -26.45 -46.23
CA THR A 155 7.51 -26.98 -45.83
C THR A 155 8.37 -26.00 -45.03
N ASP A 156 8.28 -24.72 -45.36
CA ASP A 156 9.29 -23.73 -44.95
C ASP A 156 8.89 -23.02 -43.65
N SER A 157 7.61 -23.13 -43.29
CA SER A 157 6.98 -22.28 -42.28
C SER A 157 6.23 -23.05 -41.21
N THR A 158 5.96 -24.35 -41.31
CA THR A 158 5.06 -25.03 -40.36
C THR A 158 5.50 -26.44 -40.02
N HIS A 159 5.71 -26.74 -38.72
CA HIS A 159 5.96 -28.09 -38.17
C HIS A 159 5.95 -28.01 -36.61
N VAL A 160 5.34 -28.89 -35.77
CA VAL A 160 4.50 -30.11 -35.85
C VAL A 160 3.73 -30.27 -34.47
N ASN A 161 2.76 -31.21 -34.28
CA ASN A 161 3.05 -32.55 -33.65
C ASN A 161 2.16 -33.25 -32.59
N LEU A 162 2.28 -34.59 -32.63
CA LEU A 162 2.03 -35.69 -31.66
C LEU A 162 0.68 -35.80 -30.91
N GLY A 163 -0.16 -34.77 -30.88
CA GLY A 163 -1.45 -34.80 -30.16
C GLY A 163 -2.54 -35.63 -30.85
N VAL A 164 -3.79 -35.52 -30.41
CA VAL A 164 -4.99 -36.02 -31.11
C VAL A 164 -5.96 -34.84 -31.26
N ALA A 165 -6.56 -34.66 -32.44
CA ALA A 165 -7.43 -33.52 -32.72
C ALA A 165 -6.76 -32.16 -32.45
N CYS A 166 -5.44 -32.07 -32.61
CA CYS A 166 -4.70 -30.82 -32.48
C CYS A 166 -4.55 -30.13 -33.84
N THR A 167 -4.46 -28.80 -33.80
CA THR A 167 -4.38 -27.91 -34.95
C THR A 167 -3.16 -27.00 -34.81
N THR A 168 -2.29 -26.99 -35.81
CA THR A 168 -1.24 -25.96 -36.00
C THR A 168 -1.59 -25.13 -37.22
N GLY A 169 -1.66 -23.80 -37.09
CA GLY A 169 -2.11 -22.87 -38.12
C GLY A 169 -3.64 -22.76 -38.23
N THR A 170 -4.11 -21.94 -39.17
CA THR A 170 -5.53 -21.84 -39.55
C THR A 170 -5.66 -22.16 -41.03
N SER A 171 -6.75 -22.84 -41.43
CA SER A 171 -7.02 -23.11 -42.84
C SER A 171 -6.96 -21.85 -43.70
N GLY A 172 -6.07 -21.84 -44.69
CA GLY A 172 -5.89 -20.70 -45.62
C GLY A 172 -4.96 -19.60 -45.14
N GLN A 173 -4.32 -19.75 -43.97
CA GLN A 173 -3.29 -18.84 -43.47
C GLN A 173 -1.98 -19.61 -43.21
N ASN A 174 -0.86 -19.07 -43.67
CA ASN A 174 0.47 -19.63 -43.45
C ASN A 174 1.11 -18.91 -42.25
N TYR A 175 0.94 -19.46 -41.05
CA TYR A 175 1.64 -18.98 -39.86
C TYR A 175 2.99 -19.70 -39.72
N ASN A 176 4.03 -18.93 -39.42
CA ASN A 176 5.40 -19.44 -39.33
C ASN A 176 5.68 -20.05 -37.94
N TYR A 177 6.34 -21.20 -37.88
CA TYR A 177 6.95 -21.84 -36.69
C TYR A 177 6.02 -22.18 -35.52
N CYS A 178 4.73 -22.46 -35.77
CA CYS A 178 3.79 -22.90 -34.72
C CYS A 178 4.09 -24.33 -34.25
N THR A 179 4.05 -24.58 -32.94
CA THR A 179 4.32 -25.91 -32.34
C THR A 179 3.20 -26.35 -31.41
N VAL A 180 2.75 -27.61 -31.55
CA VAL A 180 2.00 -28.32 -30.51
C VAL A 180 2.77 -29.59 -30.18
N ALA A 181 3.29 -29.72 -28.96
CA ALA A 181 4.13 -30.86 -28.62
C ALA A 181 3.35 -32.16 -28.29
N GLY A 182 2.04 -32.08 -28.06
CA GLY A 182 1.17 -33.25 -27.82
C GLY A 182 -0.20 -32.92 -27.23
N GLY A 183 -0.89 -33.92 -26.68
CA GLY A 183 -2.17 -33.74 -25.97
C GLY A 183 -3.44 -33.97 -26.81
N TYR A 184 -4.56 -33.35 -26.44
CA TYR A 184 -5.85 -33.50 -27.12
C TYR A 184 -6.54 -32.14 -27.32
N LEU A 185 -7.08 -31.87 -28.51
CA LEU A 185 -7.82 -30.62 -28.82
C LEU A 185 -7.03 -29.31 -28.59
N ASN A 186 -5.72 -29.31 -28.83
CA ASN A 186 -4.90 -28.09 -28.72
C ASN A 186 -4.84 -27.35 -30.07
N THR A 187 -4.92 -26.01 -30.05
CA THR A 187 -4.91 -25.15 -31.25
C THR A 187 -3.82 -24.09 -31.14
N ALA A 188 -2.73 -24.21 -31.89
CA ALA A 188 -1.70 -23.19 -32.02
C ALA A 188 -1.81 -22.52 -33.40
N SER A 189 -2.22 -21.25 -33.49
CA SER A 189 -2.55 -20.60 -34.76
C SER A 189 -2.02 -19.16 -34.93
N GLY A 190 -1.00 -18.77 -34.15
CA GLY A 190 -0.25 -17.52 -34.34
C GLY A 190 1.21 -17.78 -34.70
N GLU A 191 1.92 -16.83 -35.31
CA GLU A 191 3.34 -17.00 -35.66
C GLU A 191 4.18 -17.29 -34.40
N ASN A 192 5.05 -18.31 -34.44
CA ASN A 192 5.85 -18.81 -33.32
C ASN A 192 5.03 -19.27 -32.09
N ALA A 193 3.71 -19.45 -32.22
CA ALA A 193 2.88 -19.89 -31.10
C ALA A 193 3.25 -21.31 -30.67
N THR A 194 3.32 -21.54 -29.36
CA THR A 194 3.76 -22.81 -28.79
C THR A 194 2.77 -23.35 -27.77
N ILE A 195 2.40 -24.62 -27.91
CA ILE A 195 1.65 -25.37 -26.89
C ILE A 195 2.47 -26.60 -26.47
N GLY A 196 2.85 -26.67 -25.20
CA GLY A 196 3.64 -27.81 -24.68
C GLY A 196 2.86 -29.12 -24.55
N GLY A 197 1.52 -29.08 -24.48
CA GLY A 197 0.65 -30.26 -24.45
C GLY A 197 -0.70 -29.98 -23.78
N GLY A 198 -1.32 -31.03 -23.21
CA GLY A 198 -2.55 -30.91 -22.40
C GLY A 198 -3.85 -31.10 -23.19
N TYR A 199 -4.96 -30.57 -22.69
CA TYR A 199 -6.31 -30.73 -23.26
C TYR A 199 -6.92 -29.37 -23.60
N GLY A 200 -7.38 -29.15 -24.83
CA GLY A 200 -8.22 -27.98 -25.15
C GLY A 200 -7.52 -26.62 -25.10
N ASN A 201 -6.19 -26.56 -25.18
CA ASN A 201 -5.45 -25.31 -25.05
C ASN A 201 -5.41 -24.53 -26.38
N THR A 202 -5.38 -23.20 -26.33
CA THR A 202 -5.35 -22.31 -27.49
C THR A 202 -4.20 -21.30 -27.38
N ALA A 203 -3.36 -21.19 -28.41
CA ALA A 203 -2.31 -20.19 -28.54
C ALA A 203 -2.38 -19.59 -29.96
N ASN A 204 -3.06 -18.46 -30.15
CA ASN A 204 -3.48 -18.00 -31.49
C ASN A 204 -2.87 -16.67 -31.97
N ASP A 205 -2.05 -16.00 -31.16
CA ASP A 205 -1.35 -14.76 -31.53
C ASP A 205 0.18 -14.93 -31.57
N ILE A 206 0.89 -13.89 -32.02
CA ILE A 206 2.33 -13.94 -32.31
C ILE A 206 3.11 -14.21 -31.02
N ASN A 207 4.00 -15.21 -31.03
CA ASN A 207 4.79 -15.65 -29.87
C ASN A 207 3.95 -16.07 -28.64
N ALA A 208 2.66 -16.32 -28.80
CA ALA A 208 1.80 -16.76 -27.71
C ALA A 208 2.21 -18.16 -27.23
N THR A 209 2.31 -18.35 -25.91
CA THR A 209 2.78 -19.61 -25.33
C THR A 209 1.80 -20.17 -24.32
N VAL A 210 1.41 -21.43 -24.48
CA VAL A 210 0.74 -22.22 -23.45
C VAL A 210 1.63 -23.39 -23.05
N GLY A 211 2.13 -23.43 -21.82
CA GLY A 211 3.00 -24.53 -21.38
C GLY A 211 2.28 -25.89 -21.33
N GLY A 212 0.98 -25.89 -21.04
CA GLY A 212 0.13 -27.09 -21.03
C GLY A 212 -1.16 -26.89 -20.24
N GLY A 213 -1.68 -27.95 -19.61
CA GLY A 213 -2.88 -27.88 -18.77
C GLY A 213 -4.19 -28.16 -19.52
N TYR A 214 -5.31 -27.64 -19.03
CA TYR A 214 -6.64 -27.88 -19.57
C TYR A 214 -7.35 -26.57 -19.91
N SER A 215 -7.80 -26.38 -21.15
CA SER A 215 -8.62 -25.25 -21.59
C SER A 215 -7.99 -23.87 -21.36
N ASN A 216 -6.66 -23.76 -21.43
CA ASN A 216 -5.96 -22.48 -21.30
C ASN A 216 -5.89 -21.75 -22.65
N THR A 217 -5.94 -20.42 -22.64
CA THR A 217 -5.91 -19.56 -23.84
C THR A 217 -4.85 -18.48 -23.70
N ALA A 218 -3.91 -18.44 -24.64
CA ALA A 218 -2.97 -17.35 -24.85
C ALA A 218 -3.30 -16.70 -26.21
N SER A 219 -3.96 -15.53 -26.17
CA SER A 219 -4.52 -14.85 -27.33
C SER A 219 -4.17 -13.35 -27.36
N GLY A 220 -2.91 -13.05 -27.07
CA GLY A 220 -2.34 -11.74 -27.29
C GLY A 220 -0.89 -11.91 -27.71
N ASP A 221 -0.34 -10.95 -28.44
CA ASP A 221 1.05 -11.02 -28.86
C ASP A 221 1.99 -11.14 -27.65
N TYR A 222 2.93 -12.07 -27.68
CA TYR A 222 3.85 -12.41 -26.58
C TYR A 222 3.16 -12.87 -25.29
N SER A 223 1.87 -13.20 -25.32
CA SER A 223 1.17 -13.63 -24.11
C SER A 223 1.60 -15.04 -23.68
N THR A 224 1.58 -15.29 -22.38
CA THR A 224 2.04 -16.55 -21.80
C THR A 224 1.03 -17.08 -20.80
N VAL A 225 0.67 -18.35 -20.92
CA VAL A 225 0.01 -19.12 -19.87
C VAL A 225 0.86 -20.36 -19.57
N ALA A 226 1.55 -20.39 -18.43
CA ALA A 226 2.47 -21.51 -18.17
C ALA A 226 1.75 -22.86 -17.98
N GLY A 227 0.48 -22.86 -17.56
CA GLY A 227 -0.34 -24.05 -17.42
C GLY A 227 -1.64 -23.80 -16.63
N GLY A 228 -2.17 -24.85 -15.97
CA GLY A 228 -3.37 -24.75 -15.14
C GLY A 228 -4.66 -25.14 -15.86
N TYR A 229 -5.80 -24.61 -15.41
CA TYR A 229 -7.12 -24.90 -15.97
C TYR A 229 -7.89 -23.61 -16.27
N GLY A 230 -8.34 -23.45 -17.51
CA GLY A 230 -9.26 -22.36 -17.89
C GLY A 230 -8.67 -20.95 -17.78
N ASN A 231 -7.36 -20.79 -17.85
CA ASN A 231 -6.72 -19.47 -17.76
C ASN A 231 -6.72 -18.75 -19.12
N GLN A 232 -6.82 -17.42 -19.15
CA GLN A 232 -6.92 -16.62 -20.37
C GLN A 232 -6.00 -15.39 -20.33
N ALA A 233 -4.94 -15.38 -21.14
CA ALA A 233 -4.06 -14.23 -21.34
C ALA A 233 -4.26 -13.64 -22.74
N SER A 234 -4.98 -12.50 -22.85
CA SER A 234 -5.60 -12.04 -24.11
C SER A 234 -5.11 -10.71 -24.66
N SER A 235 -4.03 -10.14 -24.13
CA SER A 235 -3.47 -8.87 -24.61
C SER A 235 -1.95 -8.94 -24.73
N TYR A 236 -1.34 -7.88 -25.27
CA TYR A 236 0.09 -7.81 -25.51
C TYR A 236 0.90 -8.09 -24.22
N SER A 237 1.79 -9.08 -24.26
CA SER A 237 2.64 -9.52 -23.13
C SER A 237 1.88 -9.88 -21.84
N ALA A 238 0.59 -10.19 -21.93
CA ALA A 238 -0.18 -10.65 -20.77
C ALA A 238 0.35 -12.01 -20.28
N THR A 239 0.56 -12.16 -18.97
CA THR A 239 1.20 -13.35 -18.40
C THR A 239 0.36 -13.98 -17.30
N ILE A 240 0.13 -15.29 -17.39
CA ILE A 240 -0.46 -16.10 -16.32
C ILE A 240 0.49 -17.24 -15.98
N GLY A 241 1.00 -17.26 -14.75
CA GLY A 241 1.90 -18.32 -14.27
C GLY A 241 1.21 -19.67 -14.04
N GLY A 242 -0.12 -19.70 -13.92
CA GLY A 242 -0.91 -20.94 -13.81
C GLY A 242 -2.21 -20.73 -13.03
N GLY A 243 -2.66 -21.76 -12.33
CA GLY A 243 -3.88 -21.70 -11.50
C GLY A 243 -5.16 -22.09 -12.24
N PHE A 244 -6.31 -21.58 -11.78
CA PHE A 244 -7.63 -21.99 -12.23
C PHE A 244 -8.51 -20.77 -12.55
N PHE A 245 -9.02 -20.64 -13.78
CA PHE A 245 -9.89 -19.54 -14.24
C PHE A 245 -9.33 -18.12 -14.04
N ASN A 246 -8.02 -17.92 -14.21
CA ASN A 246 -7.45 -16.57 -14.17
C ASN A 246 -7.54 -15.87 -15.53
N THR A 247 -7.77 -14.55 -15.54
CA THR A 247 -7.90 -13.74 -16.76
C THR A 247 -6.97 -12.54 -16.72
N ALA A 248 -6.03 -12.45 -17.65
CA ALA A 248 -5.13 -11.31 -17.85
C ALA A 248 -5.47 -10.68 -19.22
N SER A 249 -6.20 -9.56 -19.20
CA SER A 249 -6.91 -9.03 -20.38
C SER A 249 -6.43 -7.68 -20.88
N ARG A 250 -5.36 -7.13 -20.31
CA ARG A 250 -4.72 -5.88 -20.75
C ARG A 250 -3.23 -6.01 -20.96
N ASP A 251 -2.65 -5.04 -21.67
CA ASP A 251 -1.23 -5.04 -22.01
C ASP A 251 -0.37 -5.08 -20.75
N TYR A 252 0.62 -5.97 -20.74
CA TYR A 252 1.55 -6.19 -19.62
C TYR A 252 0.89 -6.67 -18.31
N SER A 253 -0.40 -7.01 -18.34
CA SER A 253 -1.09 -7.54 -17.15
C SER A 253 -0.50 -8.90 -16.73
N THR A 254 -0.38 -9.12 -15.42
CA THR A 254 0.26 -10.32 -14.88
C THR A 254 -0.58 -10.94 -13.78
N ILE A 255 -0.79 -12.25 -13.85
CA ILE A 255 -1.33 -13.07 -12.76
C ILE A 255 -0.35 -14.20 -12.46
N ALA A 256 0.30 -14.21 -11.31
CA ALA A 256 1.26 -15.27 -11.02
C ALA A 256 0.59 -16.66 -10.84
N GLY A 257 -0.66 -16.69 -10.37
CA GLY A 257 -1.45 -17.92 -10.22
C GLY A 257 -2.73 -17.69 -9.41
N GLY A 258 -3.22 -18.73 -8.73
CA GLY A 258 -4.42 -18.65 -7.88
C GLY A 258 -5.69 -19.13 -8.55
N TYR A 259 -6.85 -18.73 -8.01
CA TYR A 259 -8.17 -19.14 -8.48
C TYR A 259 -9.03 -17.92 -8.81
N ASN A 260 -9.56 -17.86 -10.02
CA ASN A 260 -10.56 -16.89 -10.48
C ASN A 260 -10.13 -15.43 -10.30
N SER A 261 -8.87 -15.12 -10.59
CA SER A 261 -8.35 -13.75 -10.53
C SER A 261 -8.46 -13.04 -11.87
N ASP A 262 -8.61 -11.71 -11.86
CA ASP A 262 -8.72 -10.87 -13.05
C ASP A 262 -7.71 -9.71 -13.00
N ALA A 263 -6.86 -9.60 -14.01
CA ALA A 263 -5.96 -8.48 -14.22
C ALA A 263 -6.39 -7.77 -15.51
N SER A 264 -7.20 -6.74 -15.35
CA SER A 264 -7.93 -6.06 -16.42
C SER A 264 -7.60 -4.58 -16.56
N GLY A 265 -6.60 -4.07 -15.84
CA GLY A 265 -5.91 -2.79 -16.08
C GLY A 265 -4.55 -2.97 -16.79
N ILE A 266 -4.09 -1.96 -17.51
CA ILE A 266 -2.77 -1.96 -18.17
C ILE A 266 -1.67 -2.09 -17.12
N SER A 267 -0.72 -3.00 -17.31
CA SER A 267 0.33 -3.31 -16.32
C SER A 267 -0.19 -3.71 -14.93
N ALA A 268 -1.46 -4.10 -14.81
CA ALA A 268 -2.04 -4.54 -13.55
C ALA A 268 -1.47 -5.90 -13.12
N THR A 269 -1.26 -6.08 -11.83
CA THR A 269 -0.64 -7.29 -11.28
C THR A 269 -1.49 -7.94 -10.21
N VAL A 270 -1.75 -9.24 -10.34
CA VAL A 270 -2.27 -10.09 -9.27
C VAL A 270 -1.22 -11.14 -8.89
N GLY A 271 -0.71 -11.07 -7.66
CA GLY A 271 0.31 -12.00 -7.16
C GLY A 271 -0.22 -13.41 -6.89
N GLY A 272 -1.54 -13.60 -6.76
CA GLY A 272 -2.18 -14.90 -6.56
C GLY A 272 -3.44 -14.79 -5.70
N GLY A 273 -3.78 -15.88 -4.99
CA GLY A 273 -4.92 -15.92 -4.07
C GLY A 273 -6.22 -16.40 -4.72
N TYR A 274 -7.36 -15.94 -4.21
CA TYR A 274 -8.69 -16.37 -4.63
C TYR A 274 -9.58 -15.16 -4.95
N ARG A 275 -10.12 -15.08 -6.17
CA ARG A 275 -11.06 -14.03 -6.60
C ARG A 275 -10.54 -12.58 -6.54
N ASN A 276 -9.26 -12.38 -6.82
CA ASN A 276 -8.67 -11.05 -6.77
C ASN A 276 -8.80 -10.32 -8.11
N THR A 277 -9.05 -9.02 -8.10
CA THR A 277 -9.22 -8.20 -9.30
C THR A 277 -8.29 -6.97 -9.27
N ALA A 278 -7.41 -6.83 -10.24
CA ALA A 278 -6.61 -5.63 -10.46
C ALA A 278 -7.08 -4.98 -11.77
N SER A 279 -7.99 -4.01 -11.67
CA SER A 279 -8.67 -3.42 -12.83
C SER A 279 -8.28 -1.97 -13.12
N GLY A 280 -7.63 -1.27 -12.18
CA GLY A 280 -7.01 0.02 -12.45
C GLY A 280 -5.68 -0.14 -13.19
N ASP A 281 -5.29 0.85 -13.99
CA ASP A 281 -3.99 0.84 -14.66
C ASP A 281 -2.87 0.94 -13.62
N TYR A 282 -1.82 0.13 -13.79
CA TYR A 282 -0.71 -0.03 -12.83
C TYR A 282 -1.14 -0.49 -11.42
N SER A 283 -2.37 -0.98 -11.27
CA SER A 283 -2.87 -1.47 -9.97
C SER A 283 -2.24 -2.81 -9.58
N THR A 284 -2.20 -3.08 -8.27
CA THR A 284 -1.63 -4.31 -7.73
C THR A 284 -2.50 -4.94 -6.65
N VAL A 285 -2.74 -6.24 -6.78
CA VAL A 285 -3.25 -7.09 -5.69
C VAL A 285 -2.19 -8.15 -5.40
N PRO A 286 -1.40 -8.05 -4.30
CA PRO A 286 -0.30 -8.97 -4.06
C PRO A 286 -0.76 -10.41 -3.73
N GLY A 287 -2.02 -10.61 -3.36
CA GLY A 287 -2.60 -11.89 -2.97
C GLY A 287 -3.91 -11.66 -2.21
N GLY A 288 -4.32 -12.63 -1.38
CA GLY A 288 -5.51 -12.49 -0.52
C GLY A 288 -6.77 -13.17 -1.07
N TYR A 289 -7.92 -12.76 -0.57
CA TYR A 289 -9.23 -13.31 -0.92
C TYR A 289 -10.19 -12.18 -1.32
N ALA A 290 -10.72 -12.23 -2.54
CA ALA A 290 -11.76 -11.32 -3.02
C ALA A 290 -11.40 -9.82 -2.96
N ASP A 291 -10.12 -9.48 -3.09
CA ASP A 291 -9.64 -8.10 -3.10
C ASP A 291 -9.78 -7.46 -4.49
N THR A 292 -9.99 -6.15 -4.55
CA THR A 292 -10.11 -5.39 -5.80
C THR A 292 -9.28 -4.11 -5.73
N ALA A 293 -8.30 -3.96 -6.60
CA ALA A 293 -7.56 -2.72 -6.83
C ALA A 293 -8.10 -2.04 -8.10
N GLY A 294 -9.17 -1.26 -7.94
CA GLY A 294 -9.92 -0.68 -9.05
C GLY A 294 -9.43 0.69 -9.54
N GLY A 295 -8.79 1.49 -8.68
CA GLY A 295 -8.22 2.78 -9.05
C GLY A 295 -6.83 2.64 -9.67
N ASP A 296 -6.42 3.61 -10.48
CA ASP A 296 -5.10 3.62 -11.10
C ASP A 296 -4.01 3.76 -10.04
N PHE A 297 -2.88 3.08 -10.23
CA PHE A 297 -1.76 3.05 -9.27
C PHE A 297 -2.13 2.59 -7.84
N SER A 298 -3.27 1.91 -7.68
CA SER A 298 -3.75 1.47 -6.37
C SER A 298 -3.18 0.10 -5.97
N LEU A 299 -3.16 -0.17 -4.65
CA LEU A 299 -2.78 -1.47 -4.09
C LEU A 299 -3.83 -1.93 -3.07
N ALA A 300 -4.51 -3.04 -3.33
CA ALA A 300 -5.46 -3.65 -2.40
C ALA A 300 -4.95 -5.00 -1.90
N ALA A 301 -5.00 -5.26 -0.58
CA ALA A 301 -4.55 -6.52 -0.01
C ALA A 301 -5.34 -6.92 1.24
N GLY A 302 -5.72 -8.20 1.33
CA GLY A 302 -6.30 -8.78 2.55
C GLY A 302 -7.40 -9.80 2.26
N ASP A 303 -8.59 -9.54 2.78
CA ASP A 303 -9.79 -10.34 2.54
C ASP A 303 -11.01 -9.45 2.30
N GLY A 304 -11.36 -9.24 1.03
CA GLY A 304 -12.53 -8.48 0.62
C GLY A 304 -12.31 -6.97 0.62
N VAL A 305 -11.08 -6.50 0.45
CA VAL A 305 -10.73 -5.08 0.33
C VAL A 305 -11.02 -4.60 -1.09
N ARG A 306 -11.84 -3.57 -1.26
CA ARG A 306 -12.25 -3.07 -2.58
C ARG A 306 -11.95 -1.58 -2.74
N ILE A 307 -10.94 -1.25 -3.52
CA ILE A 307 -10.71 0.10 -4.03
C ILE A 307 -11.52 0.23 -5.32
N THR A 308 -12.45 1.18 -5.39
CA THR A 308 -13.24 1.43 -6.62
C THR A 308 -12.41 2.20 -7.65
N GLY A 309 -12.94 2.35 -8.88
CA GLY A 309 -12.28 3.08 -9.97
C GLY A 309 -11.97 4.56 -9.68
N ASP A 310 -12.60 5.17 -8.67
CA ASP A 310 -12.30 6.55 -8.27
C ASP A 310 -11.15 6.65 -7.25
N GLY A 311 -10.66 5.50 -6.77
CA GLY A 311 -9.66 5.39 -5.70
C GLY A 311 -8.21 5.40 -6.18
N ASP A 312 -7.86 6.26 -7.13
CA ASP A 312 -6.51 6.34 -7.68
C ASP A 312 -5.46 6.64 -6.60
N TYR A 313 -4.25 6.10 -6.75
CA TYR A 313 -3.11 6.29 -5.82
C TYR A 313 -3.39 5.83 -4.38
N THR A 314 -4.30 4.87 -4.19
CA THR A 314 -4.68 4.40 -2.85
C THR A 314 -4.05 3.06 -2.50
N PHE A 315 -3.49 2.97 -1.29
CA PHE A 315 -3.10 1.71 -0.67
C PHE A 315 -4.12 1.32 0.40
N ALA A 316 -4.75 0.15 0.26
CA ALA A 316 -5.75 -0.36 1.19
C ALA A 316 -5.36 -1.76 1.67
N PHE A 317 -5.38 -1.95 3.00
CA PHE A 317 -5.14 -3.24 3.63
C PHE A 317 -6.20 -3.56 4.68
N GLY A 318 -6.64 -4.82 4.72
CA GLY A 318 -7.45 -5.34 5.81
C GLY A 318 -8.56 -6.28 5.39
N ARG A 319 -9.79 -6.05 5.87
CA ARG A 319 -10.89 -7.00 5.67
C ARG A 319 -12.24 -6.34 5.43
N ASN A 320 -12.88 -6.77 4.35
CA ASN A 320 -14.28 -6.56 4.03
C ASN A 320 -14.73 -5.10 4.09
N PHE A 321 -14.09 -4.25 3.29
CA PHE A 321 -14.49 -2.86 3.15
C PHE A 321 -14.27 -2.35 1.73
N THR A 322 -14.98 -1.27 1.40
CA THR A 322 -14.89 -0.59 0.11
C THR A 322 -14.45 0.85 0.33
N THR A 323 -13.56 1.36 -0.52
CA THR A 323 -13.13 2.76 -0.54
C THR A 323 -13.11 3.29 -1.97
N ALA A 324 -13.49 4.56 -2.12
CA ALA A 324 -13.43 5.32 -3.37
C ALA A 324 -12.55 6.57 -3.20
N THR A 325 -11.80 6.66 -2.11
CA THR A 325 -11.00 7.85 -1.80
C THR A 325 -9.65 7.75 -2.51
N PRO A 326 -9.30 8.70 -3.40
CA PRO A 326 -7.99 8.73 -4.03
C PRO A 326 -6.92 9.27 -3.07
N ASN A 327 -5.64 9.01 -3.37
CA ASN A 327 -4.47 9.48 -2.63
C ASN A 327 -4.47 9.09 -1.13
N ALA A 328 -4.95 7.89 -0.80
CA ALA A 328 -5.13 7.46 0.59
C ALA A 328 -4.27 6.25 0.96
N VAL A 329 -3.94 6.13 2.25
CA VAL A 329 -3.44 4.89 2.86
C VAL A 329 -4.43 4.47 3.93
N ILE A 330 -5.05 3.30 3.77
CA ILE A 330 -6.19 2.86 4.57
C ILE A 330 -5.91 1.48 5.16
N PHE A 331 -5.91 1.40 6.48
CA PHE A 331 -5.90 0.15 7.22
C PHE A 331 -7.27 0.00 7.89
N HIS A 332 -8.08 -0.98 7.45
CA HIS A 332 -9.43 -1.15 7.99
C HIS A 332 -9.90 -2.61 7.97
N ASN A 333 -10.60 -3.03 9.02
CA ASN A 333 -11.19 -4.35 9.11
C ASN A 333 -12.58 -4.21 9.74
N SER A 334 -13.61 -4.74 9.05
CA SER A 334 -15.00 -4.62 9.46
C SER A 334 -15.37 -5.46 10.69
N VAL A 335 -14.46 -6.30 11.19
CA VAL A 335 -14.68 -7.21 12.33
C VAL A 335 -13.91 -6.72 13.55
N ASP A 336 -12.57 -6.74 13.46
CA ASP A 336 -11.66 -6.34 14.54
C ASP A 336 -10.70 -5.26 14.04
N PRO A 337 -10.43 -4.20 14.81
CA PRO A 337 -9.51 -3.14 14.37
C PRO A 337 -8.12 -3.67 14.01
N ILE A 338 -7.51 -3.05 13.00
CA ILE A 338 -6.12 -3.31 12.64
C ILE A 338 -5.24 -2.51 13.61
N LYS A 339 -4.19 -3.16 14.13
CA LYS A 339 -3.18 -2.50 14.96
C LYS A 339 -1.92 -2.20 14.15
N ILE A 340 -1.49 -0.95 14.16
CA ILE A 340 -0.30 -0.43 13.49
C ILE A 340 0.80 -0.23 14.54
N GLY A 341 1.86 -1.01 14.44
CA GLY A 341 3.05 -0.88 15.27
C GLY A 341 4.16 -0.13 14.55
N VAL A 342 4.68 0.95 15.15
CA VAL A 342 5.89 1.65 14.71
C VAL A 342 6.96 1.47 15.80
N GLY A 343 8.03 0.74 15.47
CA GLY A 343 9.06 0.36 16.45
C GLY A 343 8.65 -0.77 17.40
N THR A 344 7.49 -1.41 17.17
CA THR A 344 7.04 -2.60 17.91
C THR A 344 6.37 -3.60 16.96
N THR A 345 6.52 -4.89 17.25
CA THR A 345 5.79 -5.99 16.58
C THR A 345 4.60 -6.49 17.39
N VAL A 346 4.38 -5.95 18.60
CA VAL A 346 3.27 -6.29 19.50
C VAL A 346 2.55 -5.00 19.91
N PRO A 347 1.86 -4.33 18.97
CA PRO A 347 1.05 -3.17 19.30
C PRO A 347 -0.10 -3.59 20.23
N ASP A 348 -0.21 -2.94 21.38
CA ASP A 348 -1.32 -3.12 22.33
C ASP A 348 -2.50 -2.18 22.03
N GLU A 349 -2.28 -1.09 21.31
CA GLU A 349 -3.29 -0.15 20.79
C GLU A 349 -3.40 -0.17 19.25
N GLU A 350 -4.43 0.47 18.68
CA GLU A 350 -4.61 0.59 17.21
C GLU A 350 -3.44 1.31 16.52
N LEU A 351 -2.85 2.32 17.18
CA LEU A 351 -1.59 2.93 16.77
C LEU A 351 -0.64 2.95 17.97
N HIS A 352 0.36 2.07 17.96
CA HIS A 352 1.40 2.02 18.98
C HIS A 352 2.74 2.47 18.37
N VAL A 353 3.28 3.59 18.85
CA VAL A 353 4.59 4.10 18.44
C VAL A 353 5.57 4.00 19.61
N VAL A 354 6.61 3.16 19.48
CA VAL A 354 7.75 3.13 20.40
C VAL A 354 8.80 4.13 19.92
N GLY A 355 8.78 5.33 20.49
CA GLY A 355 9.67 6.43 20.12
C GLY A 355 8.95 7.77 20.05
N ASN A 356 9.59 8.76 19.42
CA ASN A 356 9.02 10.09 19.25
C ASN A 356 8.18 10.17 17.97
N ILE A 357 7.02 10.81 18.04
CA ILE A 357 6.23 11.20 16.87
C ILE A 357 6.60 12.64 16.48
N LYS A 358 7.00 12.85 15.21
CA LYS A 358 7.27 14.18 14.66
C LYS A 358 6.16 14.55 13.66
N MET A 359 5.39 15.59 13.98
CA MET A 359 4.37 16.16 13.10
C MET A 359 4.84 17.57 12.70
N VAL A 360 4.96 17.82 11.40
CA VAL A 360 5.32 19.13 10.84
C VAL A 360 4.16 19.69 10.01
N ASP A 361 4.22 20.99 9.71
CA ASP A 361 3.25 21.82 8.96
C ASP A 361 1.76 21.78 9.35
N GLY A 362 1.51 21.52 10.64
CA GLY A 362 0.30 21.95 11.38
C GLY A 362 0.52 23.17 12.31
N ASN A 363 1.53 24.01 12.02
CA ASN A 363 2.04 25.19 12.75
C ASN A 363 2.59 24.96 14.18
N GLN A 364 3.37 23.88 14.36
CA GLN A 364 4.21 23.58 15.51
C GLN A 364 5.24 24.69 15.82
N ALA A 365 5.47 24.98 17.10
CA ALA A 365 6.47 25.95 17.56
C ALA A 365 6.85 25.67 19.03
N ALA A 366 7.94 26.28 19.51
CA ALA A 366 8.29 26.20 20.93
C ALA A 366 7.12 26.70 21.80
N GLY A 367 6.76 25.94 22.84
CA GLY A 367 5.65 26.26 23.76
C GLY A 367 4.25 25.91 23.25
N LYS A 368 4.13 25.29 22.07
CA LYS A 368 2.84 24.75 21.60
C LYS A 368 2.62 23.31 22.04
N VAL A 369 1.35 22.95 22.18
CA VAL A 369 0.87 21.60 22.50
C VAL A 369 -0.13 21.15 21.44
N LEU A 370 -0.22 19.84 21.22
CA LEU A 370 -1.24 19.25 20.35
C LEU A 370 -2.55 19.15 21.13
N THR A 371 -3.62 19.76 20.62
CA THR A 371 -4.95 19.70 21.22
C THR A 371 -5.95 19.19 20.21
N SER A 372 -6.93 18.40 20.66
CA SER A 372 -8.05 17.95 19.85
C SER A 372 -9.21 18.95 19.89
N ASP A 373 -9.87 19.15 18.76
CA ASP A 373 -11.23 19.72 18.74
C ASP A 373 -12.29 18.64 19.12
N ALA A 374 -13.57 19.01 19.02
CA ALA A 374 -14.69 18.11 19.33
C ALA A 374 -14.85 16.94 18.33
N SER A 375 -14.19 17.01 17.18
CA SER A 375 -14.22 15.99 16.13
C SER A 375 -12.98 15.09 16.15
N GLY A 376 -12.05 15.29 17.09
CA GLY A 376 -10.82 14.50 17.17
C GLY A 376 -9.63 15.07 16.39
N VAL A 377 -9.78 16.24 15.75
CA VAL A 377 -8.72 16.80 14.89
C VAL A 377 -7.66 17.48 15.77
N GLY A 378 -6.46 16.92 15.76
CA GLY A 378 -5.30 17.46 16.47
C GLY A 378 -4.74 18.70 15.78
N THR A 379 -4.64 19.83 16.50
CA THR A 379 -3.98 21.06 16.02
C THR A 379 -2.96 21.58 17.02
N TRP A 380 -1.88 22.21 16.53
CA TRP A 380 -0.87 22.83 17.39
C TRP A 380 -1.33 24.20 17.90
N GLN A 381 -1.77 24.23 19.15
CA GLN A 381 -2.20 25.44 19.86
C GLN A 381 -1.10 25.93 20.79
N ALA A 382 -1.09 27.22 21.12
CA ALA A 382 -0.32 27.68 22.27
C ALA A 382 -0.80 26.91 23.51
N ALA A 383 0.13 26.46 24.36
CA ALA A 383 -0.28 25.92 25.65
C ALA A 383 -1.18 26.95 26.36
N ALA A 384 -2.33 26.51 26.86
CA ALA A 384 -3.19 27.38 27.67
C ALA A 384 -2.33 27.97 28.79
N GLY A 385 -2.14 29.29 28.78
CA GLY A 385 -1.15 29.95 29.62
C GLY A 385 -1.54 29.87 31.09
N GLY A 386 -0.84 29.05 31.88
CA GLY A 386 -0.89 29.02 33.35
C GLY A 386 -2.29 29.12 33.97
N ILE A 387 -2.38 29.67 35.19
CA ILE A 387 -3.66 30.12 35.76
C ILE A 387 -4.08 31.39 35.02
N GLY A 388 -4.65 31.24 33.83
CA GLY A 388 -5.41 32.27 33.14
C GLY A 388 -6.85 32.24 33.64
N GLY A 389 -7.17 33.01 34.66
CA GLY A 389 -8.53 33.22 35.15
C GLY A 389 -9.06 34.60 34.81
N SER A 390 -10.37 34.71 34.56
CA SER A 390 -11.04 36.01 34.57
C SER A 390 -11.07 36.55 35.99
N GLY A 391 -10.27 37.57 36.27
CA GLY A 391 -10.26 38.30 37.53
C GLY A 391 -9.87 39.74 37.27
N THR A 392 -10.32 40.66 38.10
CA THR A 392 -9.82 42.04 38.04
C THR A 392 -8.46 42.09 38.73
N ALA A 393 -7.47 42.72 38.09
CA ALA A 393 -6.14 42.90 38.68
C ALA A 393 -6.26 43.45 40.11
N ASN A 394 -5.32 43.06 40.97
CA ASN A 394 -5.22 43.47 42.37
C ASN A 394 -6.32 42.94 43.31
N TYR A 395 -7.41 42.32 42.82
CA TYR A 395 -8.37 41.65 43.69
C TYR A 395 -7.95 40.22 44.00
N VAL A 396 -8.07 39.82 45.28
CA VAL A 396 -7.93 38.42 45.67
C VAL A 396 -9.15 37.64 45.18
N SER A 397 -8.96 36.49 44.53
CA SER A 397 -10.07 35.67 44.00
C SER A 397 -10.87 34.98 45.12
N LYS A 398 -12.20 34.87 44.95
CA LYS A 398 -13.10 34.04 45.79
C LYS A 398 -14.02 33.18 44.94
N PHE A 399 -14.42 32.02 45.45
CA PHE A 399 -15.52 31.27 44.85
C PHE A 399 -16.85 32.01 45.07
N THR A 400 -17.55 32.32 43.98
CA THR A 400 -18.92 32.86 44.01
C THR A 400 -19.97 31.77 43.71
N ALA A 401 -19.53 30.62 43.20
CA ALA A 401 -20.29 29.38 43.03
C ALA A 401 -19.33 28.17 43.09
N SER A 402 -19.83 26.93 42.96
CA SER A 402 -19.03 25.69 43.06
C SER A 402 -17.87 25.60 42.05
N THR A 403 -17.97 26.31 40.92
CA THR A 403 -16.96 26.30 39.85
C THR A 403 -16.65 27.70 39.30
N THR A 404 -17.16 28.77 39.93
CA THR A 404 -16.98 30.16 39.45
C THR A 404 -16.13 30.95 40.43
N LEU A 405 -15.03 31.52 39.94
CA LEU A 405 -14.23 32.51 40.67
C LEU A 405 -14.67 33.92 40.31
N GLY A 406 -14.73 34.81 41.31
CA GLY A 406 -14.94 36.25 41.14
C GLY A 406 -14.07 37.05 42.11
N ASN A 407 -14.18 38.37 42.08
CA ASN A 407 -13.41 39.23 42.98
C ASN A 407 -13.90 39.12 44.43
N SER A 408 -12.98 39.02 45.38
CA SER A 408 -13.29 39.28 46.78
C SER A 408 -13.49 40.78 47.03
N ILE A 409 -13.83 41.15 48.26
CA ILE A 409 -13.79 42.56 48.70
C ILE A 409 -12.36 43.02 49.01
N ILE A 410 -11.37 42.13 48.93
CA ILE A 410 -9.97 42.40 49.28
C ILE A 410 -9.20 42.76 48.01
N TYR A 411 -8.52 43.89 48.08
CA TYR A 411 -7.74 44.50 47.02
C TYR A 411 -6.31 44.75 47.52
N GLU A 412 -5.31 44.48 46.70
CA GLU A 412 -3.89 44.53 47.03
C GLU A 412 -3.17 45.40 46.01
N GLU A 413 -2.61 46.53 46.44
CA GLU A 413 -1.82 47.38 45.54
C GLU A 413 -0.69 48.08 46.28
N SER A 414 0.50 48.09 45.67
CA SER A 414 1.68 48.79 46.18
C SER A 414 2.04 48.46 47.64
N GLY A 415 1.76 47.22 48.09
CA GLY A 415 2.03 46.75 49.45
C GLY A 415 0.95 47.07 50.49
N ASN A 416 -0.19 47.63 50.07
CA ASN A 416 -1.32 47.97 50.90
C ASN A 416 -2.54 47.07 50.62
N VAL A 417 -3.23 46.67 51.67
CA VAL A 417 -4.46 45.84 51.63
C VAL A 417 -5.69 46.72 51.83
N GLY A 418 -6.56 46.78 50.83
CA GLY A 418 -7.89 47.41 50.90
C GLY A 418 -8.99 46.36 51.10
N ILE A 419 -9.81 46.48 52.13
CA ILE A 419 -11.01 45.64 52.32
C ILE A 419 -12.24 46.50 52.08
N GLY A 420 -12.96 46.28 50.98
CA GLY A 420 -14.08 47.12 50.53
C GLY A 420 -13.66 48.38 49.75
N THR A 421 -12.36 48.55 49.48
CA THR A 421 -11.81 49.67 48.68
C THR A 421 -10.75 49.14 47.71
N SER A 422 -10.66 49.75 46.53
CA SER A 422 -9.61 49.49 45.54
C SER A 422 -8.50 50.55 45.53
N ASN A 423 -8.39 51.37 46.57
CA ASN A 423 -7.36 52.40 46.66
C ASN A 423 -6.85 52.57 48.11
N PRO A 424 -6.16 51.58 48.68
CA PRO A 424 -5.66 51.66 50.04
C PRO A 424 -4.44 52.60 50.15
N SER A 425 -4.60 53.73 50.85
CA SER A 425 -3.57 54.69 51.30
C SER A 425 -2.77 54.28 52.53
N ASN A 426 -3.12 53.17 53.19
CA ASN A 426 -2.39 52.63 54.35
C ASN A 426 -2.20 51.12 54.19
N PRO A 427 -1.19 50.51 54.85
CA PRO A 427 -0.89 49.08 54.73
C PRO A 427 -2.08 48.14 54.93
N ILE A 428 -3.02 48.51 55.80
CA ILE A 428 -4.33 47.86 55.94
C ILE A 428 -5.40 48.95 56.04
N TRP A 429 -6.32 48.99 55.07
CA TRP A 429 -7.45 49.91 55.04
C TRP A 429 -8.75 49.14 54.82
N VAL A 430 -9.59 49.09 55.85
CA VAL A 430 -10.97 48.62 55.75
C VAL A 430 -11.89 49.80 55.42
N ASN A 431 -12.51 49.77 54.25
CA ASN A 431 -13.51 50.74 53.81
C ASN A 431 -14.89 50.28 54.30
N GLY A 432 -15.28 50.82 55.46
CA GLY A 432 -16.42 50.37 56.26
C GLY A 432 -16.03 50.16 57.73
N THR A 433 -17.00 50.16 58.64
CA THR A 433 -16.81 50.15 60.10
C THR A 433 -16.57 48.76 60.69
N VAL A 434 -15.29 48.42 60.92
CA VAL A 434 -14.85 47.55 62.04
C VAL A 434 -13.46 48.03 62.50
N LEU A 435 -13.21 49.30 62.79
CA LEU A 435 -13.82 50.10 63.86
C LEU A 435 -15.33 49.96 64.00
N GLU A 436 -15.76 49.10 64.93
CA GLU A 436 -17.16 48.75 65.12
C GLU A 436 -17.94 49.97 65.63
N ILE A 437 -18.91 50.43 64.85
CA ILE A 437 -19.93 51.37 65.31
C ILE A 437 -21.17 50.53 65.62
N VAL A 438 -21.45 50.36 66.91
CA VAL A 438 -22.64 49.66 67.42
C VAL A 438 -23.48 50.70 68.15
N GLU A 439 -24.82 50.56 68.13
CA GLU A 439 -25.67 51.18 69.15
C GLU A 439 -25.49 50.36 70.44
N PRO A 440 -24.72 50.86 71.43
CA PRO A 440 -24.27 50.01 72.54
C PRO A 440 -25.45 49.48 73.39
N THR A 441 -26.62 50.12 73.32
CA THR A 441 -27.94 49.60 73.72
C THR A 441 -29.05 50.25 72.87
N THR A 442 -30.29 49.74 72.92
CA THR A 442 -31.43 50.11 72.04
C THR A 442 -31.91 51.57 72.15
N ASN A 443 -31.30 52.42 72.98
CA ASN A 443 -31.65 53.83 73.15
C ASN A 443 -30.43 54.79 73.16
N ASP A 444 -29.21 54.31 72.86
CA ASP A 444 -27.99 55.13 72.88
C ASP A 444 -27.54 55.59 71.49
N ALA A 445 -26.82 56.71 71.43
CA ALA A 445 -26.22 57.19 70.19
C ALA A 445 -25.13 56.21 69.70
N ALA A 446 -25.10 55.95 68.38
CA ALA A 446 -24.05 55.16 67.73
C ALA A 446 -22.66 55.66 68.15
N ALA A 447 -21.82 54.76 68.67
CA ALA A 447 -20.53 55.10 69.25
C ALA A 447 -19.40 54.37 68.53
N VAL A 448 -18.26 55.04 68.39
CA VAL A 448 -17.00 54.40 68.02
C VAL A 448 -16.54 53.56 69.20
N VAL A 449 -16.65 52.24 69.06
CA VAL A 449 -16.25 51.30 70.10
C VAL A 449 -14.75 51.03 69.97
N LEU A 450 -13.96 51.88 70.64
CA LEU A 450 -12.57 51.56 70.93
C LEU A 450 -12.59 50.63 72.13
N ARG A 451 -12.53 49.32 71.87
CA ARG A 451 -12.39 48.31 72.93
C ARG A 451 -11.01 47.67 72.86
N ASN A 452 -10.31 47.73 73.97
CA ASN A 452 -9.25 46.80 74.29
C ASN A 452 -9.93 45.48 74.68
N LEU A 453 -9.65 44.42 73.93
CA LEU A 453 -10.22 43.10 74.17
C LEU A 453 -9.55 42.37 75.34
N ASN A 454 -8.58 43.00 76.02
CA ASN A 454 -7.92 42.46 77.20
C ASN A 454 -8.87 42.41 78.42
N SER A 455 -8.92 41.26 79.09
CA SER A 455 -9.85 40.97 80.19
C SER A 455 -9.41 41.45 81.59
N GLU A 456 -8.34 42.24 81.68
CA GLU A 456 -7.81 42.74 82.96
C GLU A 456 -8.60 43.94 83.49
N LYS A 457 -9.04 43.86 84.76
CA LYS A 457 -9.95 44.83 85.41
C LYS A 457 -9.43 46.27 85.51
N ASN A 458 -8.15 46.52 85.19
CA ASN A 458 -7.50 47.83 85.29
C ASN A 458 -6.87 48.30 83.97
N ASN A 459 -7.10 47.58 82.86
CA ASN A 459 -6.50 47.93 81.59
C ASN A 459 -7.23 49.13 80.95
N SER A 460 -6.53 49.85 80.07
CA SER A 460 -7.14 50.85 79.21
C SER A 460 -8.20 50.14 78.36
N ASN A 461 -9.48 50.45 78.56
CA ASN A 461 -10.58 49.82 77.84
C ASN A 461 -10.65 50.29 76.39
N GLY A 462 -10.00 51.39 76.05
CA GLY A 462 -9.91 51.95 74.70
C GLY A 462 -9.49 53.41 74.77
N GLY A 463 -8.79 53.89 73.74
CA GLY A 463 -8.30 55.25 73.76
C GLY A 463 -7.93 55.80 72.39
N VAL A 464 -7.97 57.11 72.30
CA VAL A 464 -7.48 57.87 71.17
C VAL A 464 -6.07 58.33 71.51
N ILE A 465 -5.12 57.96 70.68
CA ILE A 465 -3.72 58.39 70.81
C ILE A 465 -3.42 59.38 69.69
N PHE A 466 -2.81 60.50 70.05
CA PHE A 466 -2.41 61.54 69.12
C PHE A 466 -0.89 61.56 69.04
N GLY A 467 -0.36 61.55 67.82
CA GLY A 467 1.06 61.63 67.53
C GLY A 467 1.30 61.71 66.02
N ASN A 468 2.56 61.67 65.60
CA ASN A 468 2.97 61.68 64.20
C ASN A 468 3.90 60.49 63.90
N GLN A 469 4.38 60.36 62.66
CA GLN A 469 5.20 59.21 62.24
C GLN A 469 6.49 59.04 63.07
N GLU A 470 7.10 60.14 63.51
CA GLU A 470 8.35 60.13 64.29
C GLU A 470 8.08 59.98 65.79
N GLU A 471 6.94 60.50 66.26
CA GLU A 471 6.48 60.44 67.64
C GLU A 471 5.00 60.01 67.68
N PRO A 472 4.69 58.71 67.52
CA PRO A 472 3.32 58.23 67.29
C PRO A 472 2.39 58.38 68.48
N ASN A 473 2.93 58.71 69.65
CA ASN A 473 2.19 58.77 70.90
C ASN A 473 2.66 60.00 71.70
N ILE A 474 2.04 61.15 71.55
CA ILE A 474 2.43 62.39 72.26
C ILE A 474 1.44 62.70 73.39
N CYS A 475 0.15 62.49 73.13
CA CYS A 475 -0.89 62.57 74.14
C CYS A 475 -2.01 61.57 73.85
N ARG A 476 -2.85 61.35 74.86
CA ARG A 476 -3.93 60.36 74.77
C ARG A 476 -5.13 60.75 75.60
N ILE A 477 -6.28 60.29 75.12
CA ILE A 477 -7.54 60.27 75.84
C ILE A 477 -7.92 58.80 75.99
N VAL A 478 -8.07 58.35 77.23
CA VAL A 478 -8.25 56.92 77.49
C VAL A 478 -9.39 56.70 78.46
N GLY A 479 -10.32 55.84 78.07
CA GLY A 479 -11.29 55.25 78.97
C GLY A 479 -10.68 54.04 79.69
N ALA A 480 -10.91 53.93 81.00
CA ALA A 480 -10.48 52.80 81.81
C ALA A 480 -11.51 52.51 82.91
N ALA A 481 -11.43 51.35 83.55
CA ALA A 481 -12.24 51.08 84.73
C ALA A 481 -11.85 52.02 85.90
N ASP A 482 -12.85 52.46 86.66
CA ASP A 482 -12.70 53.26 87.87
C ASP A 482 -13.07 52.42 89.10
N ASP A 483 -12.04 51.82 89.70
CA ASP A 483 -12.02 51.07 90.96
C ASP A 483 -12.99 49.84 91.07
N SER A 484 -13.97 49.67 90.17
CA SER A 484 -14.93 48.56 90.13
C SER A 484 -15.42 48.21 88.71
N LEU A 485 -16.00 47.01 88.55
CA LEU A 485 -16.63 46.57 87.28
C LEU A 485 -17.87 47.45 87.00
N ASN A 486 -17.96 48.01 85.79
CA ASN A 486 -19.02 48.93 85.31
C ASN A 486 -18.93 50.40 85.79
N SER A 487 -17.84 50.79 86.42
CA SER A 487 -17.51 52.21 86.63
C SER A 487 -16.36 52.59 85.71
N GLY A 488 -16.53 53.66 84.93
CA GLY A 488 -15.55 54.10 83.95
C GLY A 488 -14.97 55.47 84.32
N LYS A 489 -13.66 55.63 84.18
CA LYS A 489 -12.98 56.92 84.19
C LYS A 489 -12.46 57.25 82.81
N ILE A 490 -12.36 58.54 82.52
CA ILE A 490 -11.65 59.04 81.36
C ILE A 490 -10.47 59.88 81.83
N TYR A 491 -9.32 59.71 81.21
CA TYR A 491 -8.15 60.51 81.56
C TYR A 491 -7.39 61.00 80.34
N PHE A 492 -6.77 62.15 80.53
CA PHE A 492 -5.95 62.85 79.57
C PHE A 492 -4.50 62.74 80.01
N GLY A 493 -3.68 62.11 79.18
CA GLY A 493 -2.26 61.94 79.44
C GLY A 493 -1.43 62.71 78.43
N THR A 494 -0.36 63.33 78.89
CA THR A 494 0.68 63.88 78.01
C THR A 494 2.01 63.19 78.29
N ARG A 495 2.84 63.13 77.25
CA ARG A 495 4.22 62.70 77.36
C ARG A 495 5.10 63.93 77.60
N ASN A 496 5.98 63.87 78.59
CA ASN A 496 7.04 64.86 78.76
C ASN A 496 8.36 64.13 79.06
N ALA A 497 9.44 64.52 78.41
CA ALA A 497 10.76 63.89 78.52
C ALA A 497 10.70 62.35 78.49
N GLY A 498 9.93 61.79 77.55
CA GLY A 498 9.78 60.35 77.37
C GLY A 498 8.74 59.66 78.27
N THR A 499 8.25 60.30 79.34
CA THR A 499 7.34 59.67 80.32
C THR A 499 5.89 60.15 80.15
N TYR A 500 4.93 59.21 80.08
CA TYR A 500 3.52 59.57 80.18
C TYR A 500 3.08 59.74 81.61
N SER A 501 2.33 60.80 81.85
CA SER A 501 1.60 60.95 83.10
C SER A 501 0.19 61.43 82.80
N THR A 502 -0.75 60.92 83.58
CA THR A 502 -2.11 61.47 83.60
C THR A 502 -2.03 62.90 84.12
N LYS A 503 -2.52 63.84 83.32
CA LYS A 503 -2.56 65.26 83.68
C LYS A 503 -3.93 65.67 84.18
N MET A 504 -4.98 65.09 83.60
CA MET A 504 -6.35 65.29 84.03
C MET A 504 -7.08 63.96 84.06
N MET A 505 -7.94 63.76 85.04
CA MET A 505 -8.78 62.58 85.16
C MET A 505 -10.18 63.01 85.57
N ILE A 506 -11.18 62.38 84.95
CA ILE A 506 -12.57 62.44 85.38
C ILE A 506 -12.94 61.04 85.84
N ARG A 507 -13.32 60.93 87.10
CA ARG A 507 -13.79 59.68 87.70
C ARG A 507 -15.23 59.36 87.33
N ALA A 508 -15.65 58.12 87.55
CA ALA A 508 -17.01 57.66 87.36
C ALA A 508 -18.02 58.44 88.23
N ASN A 509 -17.56 58.97 89.38
CA ASN A 509 -18.37 59.83 90.24
C ASN A 509 -18.43 61.31 89.79
N GLY A 510 -17.80 61.67 88.67
CA GLY A 510 -17.78 63.01 88.11
C GLY A 510 -16.69 63.95 88.65
N ASN A 511 -15.91 63.53 89.65
CA ASN A 511 -14.83 64.37 90.18
C ASN A 511 -13.70 64.51 89.17
N VAL A 512 -13.24 65.75 89.00
CA VAL A 512 -12.16 66.12 88.09
C VAL A 512 -10.88 66.37 88.89
N GLY A 513 -9.85 65.56 88.64
CA GLY A 513 -8.50 65.79 89.15
C GLY A 513 -7.61 66.39 88.07
N ILE A 514 -6.90 67.48 88.38
CA ILE A 514 -5.81 68.01 87.54
C ILE A 514 -4.52 67.91 88.36
N GLY A 515 -3.56 67.15 87.86
CA GLY A 515 -2.32 66.84 88.59
C GLY A 515 -2.47 65.86 89.76
N THR A 516 -3.70 65.43 90.08
CA THR A 516 -3.99 64.37 91.07
C THR A 516 -4.81 63.24 90.44
N MET A 517 -4.51 62.02 90.85
CA MET A 517 -5.29 60.83 90.48
C MET A 517 -6.32 60.46 91.55
N SER A 518 -6.46 61.24 92.63
CA SER A 518 -7.40 61.01 93.73
C SER A 518 -8.07 62.31 94.16
N PRO A 519 -8.85 62.96 93.28
CA PRO A 519 -9.55 64.20 93.60
C PRO A 519 -10.46 64.02 94.82
N GLN A 520 -10.25 64.86 95.84
CA GLN A 520 -11.03 64.84 97.08
C GLN A 520 -12.31 65.68 97.00
N GLY A 521 -12.46 66.51 95.96
CA GLY A 521 -13.65 67.31 95.67
C GLY A 521 -14.03 67.25 94.19
N ALA A 522 -15.12 67.96 93.83
CA ALA A 522 -15.63 67.99 92.45
C ALA A 522 -14.59 68.48 91.43
N LEU A 523 -13.75 69.43 91.82
CA LEU A 523 -12.53 69.82 91.10
C LEU A 523 -11.39 69.90 92.11
N ASP A 524 -10.33 69.12 91.89
CA ASP A 524 -9.13 69.10 92.71
C ASP A 524 -7.91 69.37 91.81
N VAL A 525 -7.25 70.51 92.04
CA VAL A 525 -6.07 70.93 91.29
C VAL A 525 -4.86 70.84 92.21
N SER A 526 -4.01 69.85 91.95
CA SER A 526 -2.77 69.62 92.69
C SER A 526 -1.56 69.97 91.83
N SER A 527 -0.77 70.95 92.28
CA SER A 527 0.44 71.38 91.58
C SER A 527 1.42 72.02 92.56
N THR A 528 2.71 71.70 92.41
CA THR A 528 3.80 72.34 93.17
C THR A 528 4.54 73.41 92.35
N THR A 529 4.24 73.51 91.04
CA THR A 529 4.98 74.37 90.09
C THR A 529 4.09 75.36 89.36
N GLY A 530 2.76 75.25 89.46
CA GLY A 530 1.80 76.12 88.78
C GLY A 530 0.66 76.53 89.71
N ALA A 531 0.28 77.81 89.67
CA ALA A 531 -0.83 78.34 90.46
C ALA A 531 -2.17 78.25 89.70
N PHE A 532 -3.28 78.27 90.44
CA PHE A 532 -4.60 78.42 89.85
C PHE A 532 -4.84 79.86 89.40
N ILE A 533 -5.18 80.05 88.12
CA ILE A 533 -5.53 81.35 87.57
C ILE A 533 -7.05 81.38 87.37
N VAL A 534 -7.72 82.27 88.10
CA VAL A 534 -9.14 82.58 87.89
C VAL A 534 -9.32 83.48 86.65
N PRO A 535 -10.54 83.58 86.08
CA PRO A 535 -10.81 84.53 85.00
C PRO A 535 -10.36 85.96 85.35
N ARG A 536 -9.67 86.60 84.41
CA ARG A 536 -9.13 87.95 84.57
C ARG A 536 -9.86 88.89 83.61
N MET A 537 -10.43 89.96 84.13
CA MET A 537 -11.27 90.87 83.34
C MET A 537 -11.31 92.26 83.93
N THR A 538 -11.72 93.26 83.15
CA THR A 538 -11.92 94.63 83.64
C THR A 538 -13.18 94.73 84.50
N THR A 539 -13.32 95.81 85.28
CA THR A 539 -14.55 96.09 86.04
C THR A 539 -15.80 96.05 85.15
N ALA A 540 -15.72 96.66 83.95
CA ALA A 540 -16.85 96.70 83.03
C ALA A 540 -17.25 95.30 82.52
N GLN A 541 -16.27 94.44 82.26
CA GLN A 541 -16.51 93.06 81.82
C GLN A 541 -17.08 92.21 82.96
N ARG A 542 -16.57 92.39 84.19
CA ARG A 542 -17.09 91.73 85.40
C ARG A 542 -18.55 92.11 85.65
N ASP A 543 -18.89 93.39 85.54
CA ASP A 543 -20.25 93.88 85.79
C ASP A 543 -21.24 93.49 84.69
N ALA A 544 -20.73 93.08 83.52
CA ALA A 544 -21.53 92.50 82.44
C ALA A 544 -21.80 91.00 82.61
N LEU A 545 -21.17 90.32 83.59
CA LEU A 545 -21.42 88.90 83.86
C LEU A 545 -22.82 88.72 84.48
N SER A 546 -23.51 87.66 84.08
CA SER A 546 -24.63 87.09 84.86
C SER A 546 -24.08 86.39 86.09
N ALA A 547 -23.72 87.17 87.11
CA ALA A 547 -22.95 86.70 88.24
C ALA A 547 -23.75 85.76 89.16
N VAL A 548 -23.10 84.70 89.64
CA VAL A 548 -23.66 83.71 90.56
C VAL A 548 -22.80 83.65 91.81
N ASN A 549 -23.44 83.48 92.97
CA ASN A 549 -22.71 83.43 94.25
C ASN A 549 -21.62 82.35 94.21
N GLY A 550 -20.41 82.72 94.68
CA GLY A 550 -19.23 81.86 94.67
C GLY A 550 -18.32 82.06 93.45
N MET A 551 -18.67 82.94 92.51
CA MET A 551 -17.74 83.33 91.45
C MET A 551 -16.52 84.05 92.01
N ILE A 552 -15.35 83.72 91.47
CA ILE A 552 -14.07 84.36 91.80
C ILE A 552 -13.45 84.82 90.49
N ILE A 553 -13.07 86.09 90.44
CA ILE A 553 -12.34 86.67 89.31
C ILE A 553 -11.19 87.53 89.83
N TYR A 554 -10.24 87.84 88.97
CA TYR A 554 -9.25 88.88 89.24
C TYR A 554 -9.55 90.08 88.34
N ASN A 555 -9.89 91.20 88.96
CA ASN A 555 -10.22 92.42 88.27
C ASN A 555 -8.93 93.12 87.86
N THR A 556 -8.70 93.23 86.55
CA THR A 556 -7.48 93.83 85.99
C THR A 556 -7.51 95.35 85.97
N THR A 557 -8.67 95.98 86.15
CA THR A 557 -8.78 97.43 86.30
C THR A 557 -8.36 97.86 87.71
N THR A 558 -8.78 97.10 88.72
CA THR A 558 -8.48 97.41 90.13
C THR A 558 -7.29 96.62 90.69
N ASN A 559 -6.75 95.66 89.93
CA ASN A 559 -5.68 94.74 90.33
C ASN A 559 -5.99 93.96 91.61
N GLN A 560 -7.23 93.51 91.77
CA GLN A 560 -7.68 92.81 92.97
C GLN A 560 -8.56 91.62 92.62
N PHE A 561 -8.57 90.61 93.50
CA PHE A 561 -9.58 89.57 93.42
C PHE A 561 -10.94 90.14 93.79
N ASN A 562 -11.95 89.77 93.01
CA ASN A 562 -13.34 90.04 93.34
C ASN A 562 -14.10 88.73 93.46
N PHE A 563 -14.94 88.68 94.48
CA PHE A 563 -15.79 87.56 94.81
C PHE A 563 -17.23 88.02 94.62
N TYR A 564 -18.06 87.22 93.98
CA TYR A 564 -19.48 87.49 93.94
C TYR A 564 -20.15 86.75 95.09
N GLU A 565 -20.62 87.51 96.08
CA GLU A 565 -21.22 86.97 97.29
C GLU A 565 -22.45 87.78 97.65
N ASN A 566 -23.52 87.09 98.08
CA ASN A 566 -24.79 87.71 98.47
C ASN A 566 -25.35 88.69 97.42
N GLY A 567 -25.21 88.38 96.14
CA GLY A 567 -25.76 89.18 95.03
C GLY A 567 -24.95 90.43 94.67
N ALA A 568 -23.73 90.60 95.18
CA ALA A 568 -22.86 91.73 94.84
C ALA A 568 -21.40 91.31 94.67
N TRP A 569 -20.66 92.10 93.88
CA TRP A 569 -19.21 91.98 93.79
C TRP A 569 -18.57 92.63 95.00
N VAL A 570 -17.80 91.84 95.74
CA VAL A 570 -17.00 92.30 96.87
C VAL A 570 -15.52 92.11 96.58
N THR A 571 -14.70 93.01 97.10
CA THR A 571 -13.24 92.84 97.17
C THR A 571 -12.91 92.33 98.56
N LYS A 572 -12.07 91.30 98.65
CA LYS A 572 -11.54 90.78 99.91
C LYS A 572 -10.05 90.61 99.82
#